data_AF-A0A2E9QCL7-F1
#
_entry.id   AF-A0A2E9QCL7-F1
#
_cell.length_a   1.000
_cell.length_b   1.000
_cell.length_c   1.000
_cell.angle_alpha   90.00
_cell.angle_beta   90.00
_cell.angle_gamma   90.00
#
_symmetry.space_group_name_H-M   'P 1'
#
loop_
_entity.id
_entity.type
_entity.pdbx_description
1 polymer ?
#
loop_
_entity_poly.entity_id
_entity_poly.type
_entity_poly.pdbx_seq_one_letter_code
_entity_poly.pdbx_strand_id
1 'polypeptide(L)'
;MSFRLQDHSFFKPAVVVFSLFTLAQLATGSVLYIEKIGLHPAGALEFYAGSEKMLEVYPDRPDGFRNPATLHGLLKVAVSHSLAYGLFAFLLVHLLRSILPDGYRRKPADWLGVLVYSTAFLDILSGFLVTYGPAYFSYIRTPLFAAFVGSTALCCVWLMVLAFTGGPEPYDWGDDGLQVDVKSHEERVRKAAKNSSTKESRPAPSV
;
A
#
# COMPACT_ATOMS: atom_id res chain seq x y z
N MET A 1 -6.80 -17.64 -34.82
CA MET A 1 -6.11 -17.72 -33.52
C MET A 1 -7.02 -17.03 -32.50
N SER A 2 -7.85 -17.76 -31.76
CA SER A 2 -8.73 -17.15 -30.75
C SER A 2 -7.98 -17.10 -29.43
N PHE A 3 -7.59 -15.90 -29.00
CA PHE A 3 -7.13 -15.70 -27.63
C PHE A 3 -8.35 -15.79 -26.71
N ARG A 4 -8.43 -16.81 -25.86
CA ARG A 4 -9.35 -16.76 -24.72
C ARG A 4 -8.81 -15.69 -23.78
N LEU A 5 -9.55 -14.58 -23.64
CA LEU A 5 -9.32 -13.53 -22.64
C LEU A 5 -9.28 -14.05 -21.19
N GLN A 6 -9.59 -15.34 -20.97
CA GLN A 6 -9.63 -16.03 -19.67
C GLN A 6 -8.26 -16.54 -19.20
N ASP A 7 -7.22 -16.54 -20.05
CA ASP A 7 -5.93 -17.10 -19.66
C ASP A 7 -5.08 -16.07 -18.90
N HIS A 8 -5.34 -15.94 -17.60
CA HIS A 8 -4.57 -15.09 -16.68
C HIS A 8 -3.06 -15.42 -16.67
N SER A 9 -2.65 -16.56 -17.23
CA SER A 9 -1.25 -16.95 -17.41
C SER A 9 -0.43 -15.89 -18.16
N PHE A 10 -1.02 -15.18 -19.12
CA PHE A 10 -0.35 -14.11 -19.87
C PHE A 10 0.06 -12.92 -18.98
N PHE A 11 -0.72 -12.61 -17.94
CA PHE A 11 -0.46 -11.47 -17.06
C PHE A 11 0.54 -11.77 -15.94
N LYS A 12 0.77 -13.05 -15.60
CA LYS A 12 1.67 -13.43 -14.50
C LYS A 12 3.10 -12.90 -14.67
N PRO A 13 3.76 -13.03 -15.84
CA PRO A 13 5.10 -12.47 -16.02
C PRO A 13 5.12 -10.96 -15.83
N ALA A 14 4.11 -10.25 -16.32
CA ALA A 14 4.02 -8.80 -16.16
C ALA A 14 3.88 -8.39 -14.68
N VAL A 15 3.04 -9.09 -13.91
CA VAL A 15 2.88 -8.87 -12.45
C VAL A 15 4.19 -9.12 -11.70
N VAL A 16 4.91 -10.21 -12.04
CA VAL A 16 6.19 -10.54 -11.41
C VAL A 16 7.25 -9.49 -11.73
N VAL A 17 7.41 -9.13 -13.01
CA VAL A 17 8.39 -8.10 -13.42
C VAL A 17 8.06 -6.75 -12.79
N PHE A 18 6.79 -6.33 -12.80
CA PHE A 18 6.34 -5.11 -12.13
C PHE A 18 6.66 -5.13 -10.63
N SER A 19 6.40 -6.25 -9.95
CA SER A 19 6.64 -6.39 -8.52
C SER A 19 8.14 -6.36 -8.19
N LEU A 20 8.98 -7.05 -8.98
CA LEU A 20 10.44 -7.04 -8.81
C LEU A 20 11.03 -5.64 -9.05
N PHE A 21 10.60 -4.98 -10.13
CA PHE A 21 11.01 -3.60 -10.42
C PHE A 21 10.62 -2.66 -9.29
N THR A 22 9.40 -2.81 -8.77
CA THR A 22 8.91 -2.03 -7.64
C THR A 22 9.73 -2.28 -6.37
N LEU A 23 10.03 -3.53 -6.05
CA LEU A 23 10.87 -3.89 -4.90
C LEU A 23 12.29 -3.31 -5.03
N ALA A 24 12.86 -3.33 -6.24
CA ALA A 24 14.14 -2.69 -6.51
C ALA A 24 14.07 -1.17 -6.28
N GLN A 25 13.01 -0.51 -6.74
CA GLN A 25 12.77 0.92 -6.52
C GLN A 25 12.60 1.25 -5.02
N LEU A 26 11.92 0.40 -4.25
CA LEU A 26 11.78 0.56 -2.81
C LEU A 26 13.12 0.39 -2.09
N ALA A 27 13.92 -0.60 -2.50
CA ALA A 27 15.23 -0.84 -1.92
C ALA A 27 16.19 0.33 -2.19
N THR A 28 16.28 0.81 -3.44
CA THR A 28 17.12 1.95 -3.79
C THR A 28 16.62 3.24 -3.13
N GLY A 29 15.31 3.46 -3.08
CA GLY A 29 14.72 4.58 -2.34
C GLY A 29 15.03 4.54 -0.84
N SER A 30 15.06 3.35 -0.23
CA SER A 30 15.42 3.15 1.18
C SER A 30 16.90 3.44 1.44
N VAL A 31 17.79 3.02 0.54
CA VAL A 31 19.22 3.38 0.62
C VAL A 31 19.38 4.90 0.56
N LEU A 32 18.74 5.56 -0.40
CA LEU A 32 18.79 7.03 -0.51
C LEU A 32 18.20 7.73 0.72
N TYR A 33 17.14 7.20 1.33
CA TYR A 33 16.60 7.73 2.58
C TYR A 33 17.63 7.62 3.71
N ILE A 34 18.27 6.46 3.86
CA ILE A 34 19.28 6.23 4.91
C ILE A 34 20.51 7.13 4.70
N GLU A 35 20.99 7.27 3.47
CA GLU A 35 22.14 8.14 3.19
C GLU A 35 21.81 9.62 3.42
N LYS A 36 20.60 10.05 3.05
CA LYS A 36 20.22 11.47 3.08
C LYS A 36 19.77 11.94 4.45
N ILE A 37 18.89 11.16 5.09
CA ILE A 37 18.22 11.50 6.35
C ILE A 37 18.78 10.66 7.50
N GLY A 38 19.14 9.41 7.25
CA GLY A 38 19.53 8.48 8.29
C GLY A 38 18.33 7.88 9.03
N LEU A 39 18.62 6.90 9.89
CA LEU A 39 17.58 6.20 10.66
C LEU A 39 17.28 6.89 11.99
N HIS A 40 18.18 7.75 12.47
CA HIS A 40 18.06 8.43 13.76
C HIS A 40 17.19 9.69 13.64
N PRO A 41 16.32 10.01 14.62
CA PRO A 41 15.47 11.20 14.61
C PRO A 41 16.22 12.51 14.38
N ALA A 42 17.43 12.64 14.93
CA ALA A 42 18.32 13.79 14.71
C ALA A 42 18.54 14.10 13.22
N GLY A 43 18.68 13.07 12.37
CA GLY A 43 18.91 13.30 10.94
C GLY A 43 17.66 13.79 10.21
N ALA A 44 16.46 13.38 10.65
CA ALA A 44 15.22 13.99 10.19
C ALA A 44 15.10 15.44 10.65
N LEU A 45 15.41 15.73 11.91
CA LEU A 45 15.39 17.09 12.44
C LEU A 45 16.38 18.00 11.70
N GLU A 46 17.61 17.53 11.46
CA GLU A 46 18.63 18.27 10.71
C GLU A 46 18.20 18.51 9.26
N PHE A 47 17.64 17.48 8.60
CA PHE A 47 17.20 17.58 7.21
C PHE A 47 16.08 18.60 7.01
N TYR A 48 15.16 18.71 7.96
CA TYR A 48 13.95 19.53 7.83
C TYR A 48 14.04 20.89 8.54
N ALA A 49 14.68 20.96 9.71
CA ALA A 49 14.77 22.13 10.56
C ALA A 49 16.20 22.71 10.66
N GLY A 50 17.19 22.09 10.02
CA GLY A 50 18.57 22.56 9.96
C GLY A 50 19.45 22.10 11.12
N SER A 51 20.75 22.29 10.94
CA SER A 51 21.81 21.86 11.87
C SER A 51 21.70 22.50 13.24
N GLU A 52 21.47 23.82 13.30
CA GLU A 52 21.37 24.55 14.57
C GLU A 52 20.28 23.94 15.46
N LYS A 53 19.09 23.71 14.89
CA LYS A 53 17.97 23.10 15.62
C LYS A 53 18.25 21.67 16.03
N MET A 54 18.96 20.91 15.21
CA MET A 54 19.36 19.55 15.55
C MET A 54 20.32 19.53 16.74
N LEU A 55 21.35 20.39 16.75
CA LEU A 55 22.34 20.48 17.83
C LEU A 55 21.74 20.98 19.15
N GLU A 56 20.72 21.83 19.11
CA GLU A 56 19.96 22.22 20.32
C GLU A 56 19.31 21.02 21.03
N VAL A 57 18.85 20.02 20.27
CA VAL A 57 18.14 18.85 20.80
C VAL A 57 19.07 17.67 21.01
N TYR A 58 20.09 17.53 20.16
CA TYR A 58 21.04 16.42 20.13
C TYR A 58 22.49 16.96 20.03
N PRO A 59 23.04 17.52 21.12
CA PRO A 59 24.33 18.23 21.08
C PRO A 59 25.52 17.33 20.74
N ASP A 60 25.40 16.02 20.99
CA ASP A 60 26.48 15.04 20.74
C ASP A 60 26.49 14.51 19.29
N ARG A 61 25.60 14.99 18.42
CA ARG A 61 25.50 14.52 17.02
C ARG A 61 26.41 15.35 16.11
N PRO A 62 26.98 14.73 15.07
CA PRO A 62 27.82 15.46 14.12
C PRO A 62 26.99 16.48 13.34
N ASP A 63 27.56 17.66 13.13
CA ASP A 63 26.96 18.73 12.33
C ASP A 63 27.19 18.48 10.83
N GLY A 64 26.11 18.37 10.06
CA GLY A 64 26.11 18.26 8.61
C GLY A 64 25.99 19.60 7.86
N PHE A 65 26.04 20.73 8.57
CA PHE A 65 25.98 22.10 8.06
C PHE A 65 24.78 22.36 7.12
N ARG A 66 23.59 21.89 7.52
CA ARG A 66 22.37 22.01 6.72
C ARG A 66 21.54 23.21 7.13
N ASN A 67 21.07 23.94 6.12
CA ASN A 67 20.04 24.96 6.29
C ASN A 67 18.66 24.32 6.47
N PRO A 68 17.74 24.96 7.21
CA PRO A 68 16.35 24.49 7.33
C PRO A 68 15.66 24.42 5.95
N ALA A 69 14.73 23.47 5.82
CA ALA A 69 13.94 23.35 4.61
C ALA A 69 13.00 24.54 4.45
N THR A 70 12.97 25.15 3.26
CA THR A 70 12.04 26.24 2.95
C THR A 70 10.66 25.69 2.58
N LEU A 71 9.60 26.48 2.80
CA LEU A 71 8.23 26.09 2.39
C LEU A 71 8.16 25.73 0.91
N HIS A 72 8.85 26.50 0.05
CA HIS A 72 8.92 26.23 -1.38
C HIS A 72 9.62 24.89 -1.67
N GLY A 73 10.72 24.60 -0.97
CA GLY A 73 11.41 23.31 -1.06
C GLY A 73 10.53 22.14 -0.64
N LEU A 74 9.82 22.28 0.48
CA LEU A 74 8.88 21.28 0.97
C LEU A 74 7.73 21.04 -0.01
N LEU A 75 7.10 22.11 -0.52
CA LEU A 75 6.00 21.99 -1.47
C LEU A 75 6.44 21.33 -2.78
N LYS A 76 7.64 21.65 -3.28
CA LYS A 76 8.21 21.00 -4.47
C LYS A 76 8.33 19.49 -4.30
N VAL A 77 8.80 19.05 -3.14
CA VAL A 77 8.91 17.62 -2.80
C VAL A 77 7.52 17.02 -2.59
N ALA A 78 6.66 17.66 -1.82
CA ALA A 78 5.33 17.17 -1.48
C ALA A 78 4.44 16.99 -2.72
N VAL A 79 4.43 17.93 -3.67
CA VAL A 79 3.62 17.82 -4.89
C VAL A 79 4.09 16.66 -5.75
N SER A 80 5.41 16.55 -5.98
CA SER A 80 5.98 15.45 -6.78
C SER A 80 5.75 14.08 -6.12
N HIS A 81 5.91 13.99 -4.80
CA HIS A 81 5.66 12.75 -4.06
C HIS A 81 4.18 12.41 -3.99
N SER A 82 3.30 13.40 -3.81
CA SER A 82 1.84 13.16 -3.78
C SER A 82 1.36 12.55 -5.09
N LEU A 83 1.83 13.08 -6.23
CA LEU A 83 1.45 12.55 -7.54
C LEU A 83 2.07 11.17 -7.77
N ALA A 84 3.37 11.01 -7.50
CA ALA A 84 4.06 9.74 -7.71
C ALA A 84 3.51 8.64 -6.80
N TYR A 85 3.43 8.87 -5.49
CA TYR A 85 2.93 7.92 -4.51
C TYR A 85 1.44 7.66 -4.71
N GLY A 86 0.64 8.68 -5.00
CA GLY A 86 -0.79 8.52 -5.25
C GLY A 86 -1.07 7.60 -6.43
N LEU A 87 -0.43 7.85 -7.58
CA LEU A 87 -0.58 7.01 -8.78
C LEU A 87 -0.04 5.59 -8.54
N PHE A 88 1.12 5.49 -7.92
CA PHE A 88 1.78 4.22 -7.66
C PHE A 88 0.97 3.35 -6.66
N ALA A 89 0.52 3.92 -5.54
CA ALA A 89 -0.36 3.25 -4.58
C ALA A 89 -1.68 2.83 -5.24
N PHE A 90 -2.26 3.70 -6.07
CA PHE A 90 -3.46 3.38 -6.85
C PHE A 90 -3.25 2.16 -7.73
N LEU A 91 -2.20 2.15 -8.56
CA LEU A 91 -1.91 1.02 -9.46
C LEU A 91 -1.68 -0.28 -8.68
N LEU A 92 -0.88 -0.23 -7.62
CA LEU A 92 -0.52 -1.40 -6.83
C LEU A 92 -1.73 -2.00 -6.11
N VAL A 93 -2.51 -1.17 -5.42
CA VAL A 93 -3.71 -1.63 -4.69
C VAL A 93 -4.80 -2.05 -5.67
N HIS A 94 -4.96 -1.34 -6.79
CA HIS A 94 -5.91 -1.71 -7.83
C HIS A 94 -5.57 -3.08 -8.43
N LEU A 95 -4.29 -3.33 -8.75
CA LEU A 95 -3.83 -4.60 -9.28
C LEU A 95 -4.00 -5.74 -8.27
N LEU A 96 -3.67 -5.50 -6.99
CA LEU A 96 -3.88 -6.50 -5.93
C LEU A 96 -5.37 -6.84 -5.77
N ARG A 97 -6.23 -5.81 -5.78
CA ARG A 97 -7.68 -5.97 -5.63
C ARG A 97 -8.33 -6.60 -6.86
N SER A 98 -7.79 -6.41 -8.07
CA SER A 98 -8.36 -6.97 -9.30
C SER A 98 -8.05 -8.46 -9.49
N ILE A 99 -6.95 -8.95 -8.91
CA ILE A 99 -6.57 -10.36 -8.96
C ILE A 99 -7.28 -11.18 -7.87
N LEU A 100 -7.74 -10.52 -6.80
CA LEU A 100 -8.43 -11.18 -5.69
C LEU A 100 -9.94 -11.29 -5.95
N PRO A 101 -10.53 -12.48 -5.79
CA PRO A 101 -11.96 -12.70 -5.96
C PRO A 101 -12.70 -12.10 -4.77
N ASP A 102 -13.99 -11.83 -4.99
CA ASP A 102 -14.86 -11.33 -3.94
C ASP A 102 -14.95 -12.34 -2.79
N GLY A 103 -14.56 -11.92 -1.59
CA GLY A 103 -14.58 -12.78 -0.41
C GLY A 103 -13.55 -12.42 0.65
N TYR A 104 -13.22 -13.40 1.49
CA TYR A 104 -12.37 -13.24 2.68
C TYR A 104 -10.98 -12.66 2.37
N ARG A 105 -10.42 -12.95 1.19
CA ARG A 105 -9.10 -12.46 0.78
C ARG A 105 -9.10 -10.99 0.33
N ARG A 106 -10.25 -10.41 -0.01
CA ARG A 106 -10.36 -9.01 -0.43
C ARG A 106 -10.22 -8.04 0.74
N LYS A 107 -10.76 -8.39 1.92
CA LYS A 107 -10.71 -7.51 3.11
C LYS A 107 -9.27 -7.17 3.56
N PRO A 108 -8.33 -8.12 3.67
CA PRO A 108 -6.95 -7.77 4.02
C PRO A 108 -6.26 -6.91 2.95
N ALA A 109 -6.59 -7.09 1.67
CA ALA A 109 -6.06 -6.24 0.60
C ALA A 109 -6.59 -4.80 0.69
N ASP A 110 -7.85 -4.63 1.07
CA ASP A 110 -8.43 -3.30 1.30
C ASP A 110 -7.78 -2.60 2.49
N TRP A 111 -7.57 -3.32 3.60
CA TRP A 111 -6.83 -2.78 4.76
C TRP A 111 -5.39 -2.44 4.43
N LEU A 112 -4.73 -3.29 3.63
CA LEU A 112 -3.38 -3.01 3.16
C LEU A 112 -3.35 -1.78 2.25
N GLY A 113 -4.36 -1.60 1.40
CA GLY A 113 -4.52 -0.39 0.60
C GLY A 113 -4.69 0.86 1.47
N VAL A 114 -5.57 0.81 2.47
CA VAL A 114 -5.72 1.91 3.45
C VAL A 114 -4.39 2.22 4.14
N LEU A 115 -3.63 1.19 4.52
CA LEU A 115 -2.32 1.35 5.15
C LEU A 115 -1.32 2.03 4.21
N VAL A 116 -1.21 1.60 2.95
CA VAL A 116 -0.31 2.21 1.95
C VAL A 116 -0.67 3.68 1.75
N TYR A 117 -1.94 4.02 1.51
CA TYR A 117 -2.36 5.40 1.32
C TYR A 117 -2.14 6.27 2.56
N SER A 118 -2.50 5.76 3.74
CA SER A 118 -2.36 6.51 5.00
C SER A 118 -0.90 6.77 5.33
N THR A 119 -0.04 5.77 5.18
CA THR A 119 1.40 5.92 5.44
C THR A 119 2.06 6.81 4.40
N ALA A 120 1.69 6.73 3.11
CA ALA A 120 2.18 7.66 2.08
C ALA A 120 1.80 9.12 2.39
N PHE A 121 0.54 9.35 2.76
CA PHE A 121 0.06 10.68 3.13
C PHE A 121 0.78 11.22 4.36
N LEU A 122 0.88 10.40 5.41
CA LEU A 122 1.56 10.77 6.64
C LEU A 122 3.07 10.95 6.44
N ASP A 123 3.70 10.19 5.55
CA ASP A 123 5.10 10.37 5.17
C ASP A 123 5.34 11.77 4.59
N ILE A 124 4.50 12.20 3.65
CA ILE A 124 4.57 13.55 3.06
C ILE A 124 4.27 14.62 4.11
N LEU A 125 3.20 14.45 4.90
CA LEU A 125 2.80 15.40 5.92
C LEU A 125 3.86 15.55 7.02
N SER A 126 4.54 14.47 7.37
CA SER A 126 5.55 14.47 8.43
C SER A 126 6.68 15.45 8.16
N GLY A 127 7.08 15.68 6.91
CA GLY A 127 8.09 16.70 6.58
C GLY A 127 7.67 18.11 7.04
N PHE A 128 6.40 18.47 6.85
CA PHE A 128 5.86 19.74 7.34
C PHE A 128 5.79 19.78 8.87
N LEU A 129 5.41 18.66 9.51
CA LEU A 129 5.36 18.55 10.96
C LEU A 129 6.74 18.68 11.61
N VAL A 130 7.79 18.13 11.00
CA VAL A 130 9.17 18.29 11.51
C VAL A 130 9.66 19.72 11.32
N THR A 131 9.36 20.36 10.18
CA THR A 131 9.82 21.74 9.91
C THR A 131 9.10 22.78 10.76
N TYR A 132 7.78 22.68 10.93
CA TYR A 132 6.96 23.72 11.57
C TYR A 132 6.42 23.34 12.95
N GLY A 133 6.50 22.08 13.33
CA GLY A 133 6.05 21.58 14.62
C GLY A 133 7.19 21.42 15.63
N PRO A 134 6.88 20.88 16.82
CA PRO A 134 7.89 20.58 17.82
C PRO A 134 8.85 19.45 17.38
N ALA A 135 10.06 19.48 17.93
CA ALA A 135 11.14 18.55 17.59
C ALA A 135 10.80 17.07 17.78
N TYR A 136 9.83 16.73 18.65
CA TYR A 136 9.41 15.34 18.86
C TYR A 136 8.76 14.71 17.62
N PHE A 137 8.29 15.51 16.65
CA PHE A 137 7.80 14.97 15.39
C PHE A 137 8.92 14.34 14.54
N SER A 138 10.19 14.60 14.83
CA SER A 138 11.30 13.88 14.17
C SER A 138 11.27 12.37 14.43
N TYR A 139 10.73 11.92 15.58
CA TYR A 139 10.65 10.49 15.93
C TYR A 139 9.66 9.71 15.06
N ILE A 140 8.65 10.36 14.50
CA ILE A 140 7.63 9.67 13.69
C ILE A 140 8.07 9.50 12.23
N ARG A 141 9.09 10.24 11.75
CA ARG A 141 9.51 10.24 10.34
C ARG A 141 9.93 8.85 9.86
N THR A 142 10.90 8.24 10.55
CA THR A 142 11.45 6.93 10.16
C THR A 142 10.43 5.81 10.29
N PRO A 143 9.62 5.71 11.37
CA PRO A 143 8.52 4.74 11.44
C PRO A 143 7.51 4.88 10.31
N LEU A 144 7.12 6.10 9.92
CA LEU A 144 6.18 6.32 8.81
C LEU A 144 6.78 5.90 7.47
N PHE A 145 8.03 6.26 7.21
CA PHE A 145 8.76 5.82 6.01
C PHE A 145 8.84 4.29 5.94
N ALA A 146 9.23 3.65 7.04
CA ALA A 146 9.32 2.20 7.13
C ALA A 146 7.96 1.52 6.95
N ALA A 147 6.88 2.10 7.49
CA ALA A 147 5.53 1.59 7.32
C ALA A 147 5.05 1.73 5.86
N PHE A 148 5.37 2.83 5.18
CA PHE A 148 5.06 3.01 3.76
C PHE A 148 5.82 2.01 2.87
N VAL A 149 7.14 1.90 3.06
CA VAL A 149 7.97 0.94 2.32
C VAL A 149 7.54 -0.50 2.59
N GLY A 150 7.33 -0.84 3.86
CA GLY A 150 6.94 -2.18 4.29
C GLY A 150 5.57 -2.60 3.77
N SER A 151 4.56 -1.72 3.88
CA SER A 151 3.21 -2.00 3.36
C SER A 151 3.20 -2.17 1.84
N THR A 152 3.97 -1.34 1.13
CA THR A 152 4.13 -1.45 -0.32
C THR A 152 4.86 -2.74 -0.71
N ALA A 153 5.96 -3.08 -0.03
CA ALA A 153 6.69 -4.32 -0.27
C ALA A 153 5.80 -5.55 -0.03
N LEU A 154 4.95 -5.50 1.00
CA LEU A 154 3.98 -6.56 1.29
C LEU A 154 2.98 -6.75 0.14
N CYS A 155 2.46 -5.66 -0.46
CA CYS A 155 1.63 -5.75 -1.66
C CYS A 155 2.37 -6.47 -2.81
N CYS A 156 3.62 -6.10 -3.09
CA CYS A 156 4.43 -6.72 -4.14
C CYS A 156 4.68 -8.21 -3.88
N VAL A 157 5.04 -8.57 -2.65
CA VAL A 157 5.25 -9.97 -2.26
C VAL A 157 3.95 -10.75 -2.40
N TRP A 158 2.82 -10.20 -1.98
CA TRP A 158 1.53 -10.86 -2.12
C TRP A 158 1.13 -11.04 -3.60
N LEU A 159 1.34 -10.03 -4.44
CA LEU A 159 1.13 -10.14 -5.88
C LEU A 159 1.98 -11.26 -6.52
N MET A 160 3.26 -11.35 -6.14
CA MET A 160 4.13 -12.44 -6.61
C MET A 160 3.64 -13.80 -6.13
N VAL A 161 3.25 -13.94 -4.86
CA VAL A 161 2.68 -15.19 -4.34
C VAL A 161 1.44 -15.59 -5.16
N LEU A 162 0.51 -14.66 -5.41
CA LEU A 162 -0.68 -14.93 -6.22
C LEU A 162 -0.33 -15.34 -7.66
N ALA A 163 0.72 -14.75 -8.25
CA ALA A 163 1.18 -15.12 -9.58
C ALA A 163 1.73 -16.56 -9.61
N PHE A 164 2.50 -16.97 -8.58
CA PHE A 164 3.14 -18.29 -8.52
C PHE A 164 2.23 -19.42 -8.04
N THR A 165 1.37 -19.19 -7.04
CA THR A 165 0.50 -20.25 -6.48
C THR A 165 -0.72 -20.55 -7.33
N GLY A 166 -0.86 -19.86 -8.47
CA GLY A 166 -2.12 -19.78 -9.20
C GLY A 166 -3.05 -18.78 -8.50
N GLY A 167 -3.59 -17.85 -9.27
CA GLY A 167 -4.73 -17.06 -8.80
C GLY A 167 -5.85 -18.02 -8.39
N PRO A 168 -6.70 -17.62 -7.43
CA PRO A 168 -7.90 -18.40 -7.11
C PRO A 168 -8.70 -18.68 -8.39
N GLU A 169 -9.45 -19.78 -8.36
CA GLU A 169 -10.16 -20.39 -9.49
C GLU A 169 -10.56 -19.42 -10.60
N PRO A 170 -10.44 -19.83 -11.88
CA PRO A 170 -10.84 -19.00 -13.01
C PRO A 170 -12.19 -18.37 -12.68
N TYR A 171 -12.25 -17.04 -12.74
CA TYR A 171 -13.49 -16.31 -12.52
C TYR A 171 -14.52 -16.94 -13.47
N ASP A 172 -15.52 -17.62 -12.91
CA ASP A 172 -16.54 -18.35 -13.67
C ASP A 172 -17.40 -17.32 -14.39
N TRP A 173 -16.96 -16.93 -15.59
CA TRP A 173 -17.69 -16.05 -16.50
C TRP A 173 -18.87 -16.78 -17.19
N GLY A 174 -19.19 -18.01 -16.79
CA GLY A 174 -20.01 -18.95 -17.55
C GLY A 174 -19.16 -19.73 -18.57
N ASP A 175 -19.68 -20.90 -19.00
CA ASP A 175 -19.01 -21.89 -19.87
C ASP A 175 -18.50 -21.32 -21.23
N ASP A 176 -18.88 -20.10 -21.58
CA ASP A 176 -18.65 -19.43 -22.85
C ASP A 176 -18.00 -18.05 -22.72
N GLY A 177 -17.75 -17.54 -21.51
CA GLY A 177 -17.05 -16.26 -21.29
C GLY A 177 -17.74 -15.03 -21.91
N LEU A 178 -18.99 -15.18 -22.36
CA LEU A 178 -19.78 -14.18 -23.08
C LEU A 178 -21.16 -13.95 -22.47
N GLN A 179 -21.65 -14.86 -21.62
CA GLN A 179 -22.95 -14.72 -20.98
C GLN A 179 -22.89 -15.16 -19.52
N VAL A 180 -22.91 -14.18 -18.61
CA VAL A 180 -23.47 -14.46 -17.29
C VAL A 180 -24.95 -14.72 -17.53
N ASP A 181 -25.38 -15.98 -17.52
CA ASP A 181 -26.81 -16.28 -17.48
C ASP A 181 -27.34 -15.74 -16.15
N VAL A 182 -27.86 -14.51 -16.23
CA VAL A 182 -28.39 -13.74 -15.10
C VAL A 182 -29.40 -14.58 -14.32
N LYS A 183 -30.16 -15.44 -15.00
CA LYS A 183 -31.13 -16.32 -14.35
C LYS A 183 -30.45 -17.38 -13.49
N SER A 184 -29.38 -18.02 -13.98
CA SER A 184 -28.62 -19.00 -13.20
C SER A 184 -27.96 -18.38 -11.96
N HIS A 185 -27.46 -17.15 -12.09
CA HIS A 185 -26.85 -16.41 -10.98
C HIS A 185 -27.91 -15.97 -9.97
N GLU A 186 -29.04 -15.42 -10.42
CA GLU A 186 -30.18 -15.06 -9.58
C GLU A 186 -30.74 -16.27 -8.82
N GLU A 187 -30.81 -17.44 -9.47
CA GLU A 187 -31.25 -18.68 -8.81
C GLU A 187 -30.26 -19.15 -7.73
N ARG A 188 -28.94 -19.05 -7.98
CA ARG A 188 -27.91 -19.37 -6.98
C ARG A 188 -27.97 -18.42 -5.79
N VAL A 189 -28.09 -17.12 -6.03
CA VAL A 189 -28.24 -16.09 -4.97
C VAL A 189 -29.53 -16.31 -4.17
N ARG A 190 -30.64 -16.61 -4.84
CA ARG A 190 -31.94 -16.86 -4.20
C ARG A 190 -31.93 -18.15 -3.36
N LYS A 191 -31.25 -19.20 -3.82
CA LYS A 191 -31.02 -20.44 -3.03
C LYS A 191 -30.13 -20.16 -1.81
N ALA A 192 -29.06 -19.39 -1.97
CA ALA A 192 -28.19 -19.00 -0.85
C ALA A 192 -28.95 -18.19 0.22
N ALA A 193 -29.81 -17.25 -0.20
CA ALA A 193 -30.65 -16.46 0.70
C ALA A 193 -31.71 -17.31 1.44
N LYS A 194 -32.30 -18.32 0.78
CA LYS A 194 -33.21 -19.27 1.45
C LYS A 194 -32.48 -20.14 2.48
N ASN A 195 -31.24 -20.52 2.21
CA ASN A 195 -30.43 -21.34 3.12
C ASN A 195 -29.86 -20.53 4.30
N SER A 196 -29.69 -19.21 4.17
CA SER A 196 -29.31 -18.35 5.31
C SER A 196 -30.51 -18.04 6.21
N SER A 197 -31.71 -17.84 5.63
CA SER A 197 -32.95 -17.58 6.37
C SER A 197 -33.42 -18.76 7.25
N THR A 198 -33.06 -19.99 6.89
CA THR A 198 -33.42 -21.20 7.66
C THR A 198 -32.54 -21.46 8.88
N LYS A 199 -31.51 -20.63 9.13
CA LYS A 199 -30.64 -20.76 10.31
C LYS A 199 -31.08 -19.93 11.53
N GLU A 200 -32.14 -19.13 11.45
CA GLU A 200 -32.47 -18.14 12.48
C GLU A 200 -33.64 -18.50 13.43
N SER A 201 -34.15 -19.74 13.43
CA SER A 201 -35.31 -20.11 14.26
C SER A 201 -35.09 -21.35 15.13
N ARG A 202 -33.92 -21.47 15.80
CA ARG A 202 -33.84 -22.31 17.00
C ARG A 202 -34.36 -21.49 18.19
N PRO A 203 -35.57 -21.75 18.72
CA PRO A 203 -36.01 -21.10 19.95
C PRO A 203 -35.04 -21.48 21.07
N ALA A 204 -34.69 -20.49 21.89
CA ALA A 204 -33.86 -20.70 23.07
C ALA A 204 -34.52 -21.74 23.99
N PRO A 205 -33.75 -22.67 24.60
CA PRO A 205 -34.29 -23.61 25.56
C PRO A 205 -34.83 -22.83 26.77
N SER A 206 -36.12 -23.06 27.09
CA SER A 206 -36.77 -22.52 28.28
C SER A 206 -36.11 -23.10 29.54
N VAL A 207 -35.68 -22.21 30.44
CA VAL A 207 -35.27 -22.51 31.82
C VAL A 207 -36.48 -22.33 32.73
#